data_AF-A0A7S4JXD1-F1
#
_entry.id   AF-A0A7S4JXD1-F1
#
_cell.length_a   1.000
_cell.length_b   1.000
_cell.length_c   1.000
_cell.angle_alpha   90.00
_cell.angle_beta   90.00
_cell.angle_gamma   90.00
#
_symmetry.space_group_name_H-M   'P 1'
#
loop_
_entity.id
_entity.type
_entity.pdbx_description
1 polymer ?
#
loop_
_entity_poly.entity_id
_entity_poly.type
_entity_poly.pdbx_seq_one_letter_code
_entity_poly.pdbx_strand_id
1 'polypeptide(L)'
;LKWPKKLSAEVSALCERKGKEGMTVQALVREVKEGDKIVDVRVAVCGNVDSGKSTMIGVLITGTNDNGRGAARLNVFSHKHEIDTGRTSSISEQIMGFDDKGHIVNYKA
;
A
#
# COMPACT_ATOMS: atom_id res chain seq x y z
N LEU A 1 32.80 6.17 21.67
CA LEU A 1 32.05 5.88 20.42
C LEU A 1 31.82 7.18 19.67
N LYS A 2 32.54 7.41 18.57
CA LYS A 2 32.30 8.56 17.69
C LYS A 2 30.99 8.28 16.94
N TRP A 3 29.94 9.01 17.28
CA TRP A 3 28.69 9.00 16.53
C TRP A 3 28.98 9.49 15.10
N PRO A 4 28.55 8.76 14.05
CA PRO A 4 28.69 9.27 12.70
C PRO A 4 27.95 10.60 12.57
N LYS A 5 28.56 11.53 11.83
CA LYS A 5 28.07 12.87 11.48
C LYS A 5 26.56 12.85 11.27
N LYS A 6 25.84 13.88 11.78
CA LYS A 6 24.41 14.17 11.56
C LYS A 6 23.90 13.50 10.28
N LEU A 7 23.36 12.30 10.40
CA LEU A 7 22.56 11.69 9.36
C LEU A 7 21.21 12.37 9.48
N SER A 8 20.77 13.03 8.40
CA SER A 8 19.38 13.42 8.24
C SER A 8 18.59 12.13 8.16
N ALA A 9 18.25 11.54 9.30
CA ALA A 9 17.62 10.23 9.37
C ALA A 9 16.47 10.29 10.37
N GLU A 10 15.34 9.75 9.96
CA GLU A 10 14.20 9.53 10.82
C GLU A 10 14.39 8.20 11.54
N VAL A 11 14.27 8.21 12.87
CA VAL A 11 14.42 7.03 13.71
C VAL A 11 13.09 6.76 14.41
N SER A 12 12.51 5.59 14.16
CA SER A 12 11.27 5.14 14.80
C SER A 12 11.53 3.87 15.61
N ALA A 13 11.12 3.88 16.88
CA ALA A 13 11.20 2.69 17.73
C ALA A 13 10.09 1.71 17.31
N LEU A 14 10.49 0.51 16.87
CA LEU A 14 9.55 -0.55 16.48
C LEU A 14 9.14 -1.39 17.69
N CYS A 15 10.09 -1.71 18.56
CA CYS A 15 9.86 -2.60 19.68
C CYS A 15 10.87 -2.36 20.79
N GLU A 16 10.38 -2.25 22.02
CA GLU A 16 11.20 -2.16 23.23
C GLU A 16 10.98 -3.42 24.06
N ARG A 17 12.07 -4.05 24.51
CA ARG A 17 12.02 -5.24 25.37
C ARG A 17 12.96 -5.09 26.54
N LYS A 18 12.53 -5.55 27.71
CA LYS A 18 13.38 -5.64 28.90
C LYS A 18 14.33 -6.82 28.72
N GLY A 19 15.59 -6.52 28.48
CA GLY A 19 16.67 -7.50 28.36
C GLY A 19 17.18 -7.93 29.74
N LYS A 20 18.14 -8.86 29.73
CA LYS A 20 18.78 -9.37 30.96
C LYS A 20 19.54 -8.27 31.72
N GLU A 21 20.11 -7.30 30.98
CA GLU A 21 20.81 -6.14 31.54
C GLU A 21 20.35 -4.86 30.84
N GLY A 22 19.13 -4.42 31.17
CA GLY A 22 18.59 -3.15 30.69
C GLY A 22 17.55 -3.31 29.59
N MET A 23 17.50 -2.36 28.66
CA MET A 23 16.44 -2.23 27.67
C MET A 23 17.01 -2.40 26.27
N THR A 24 16.44 -3.33 25.49
CA THR A 24 16.77 -3.54 24.09
C THR A 24 15.71 -2.87 23.23
N VAL A 25 16.13 -1.99 22.32
CA VAL A 25 15.23 -1.29 21.40
C VAL A 25 15.57 -1.70 19.98
N GLN A 26 14.58 -2.19 19.24
CA GLN A 26 14.65 -2.34 17.81
C GLN A 26 14.17 -1.03 17.19
N ALA A 27 15.05 -0.34 16.47
CA ALA A 27 14.74 0.91 15.80
C ALA A 27 14.80 0.74 14.28
N LEU A 28 13.85 1.34 13.58
CA LEU A 28 13.90 1.55 12.14
C LEU A 28 14.61 2.88 11.91
N VAL A 29 15.77 2.84 11.25
CA VAL A 29 16.51 4.02 10.85
C VAL A 29 16.31 4.20 9.34
N ARG A 30 15.67 5.29 8.94
CA ARG A 30 15.51 5.66 7.53
C ARG A 30 16.34 6.89 7.24
N GLU A 31 17.30 6.78 6.33
CA GLU A 31 17.99 7.95 5.80
C GLU A 31 16.95 8.80 5.03
N VAL A 32 16.88 10.09 5.35
CA VAL A 32 16.03 11.08 4.71
C VAL A 32 16.95 11.99 3.93
N LYS A 33 17.13 11.73 2.63
CA LYS A 33 17.86 12.68 1.77
C LYS A 33 16.99 13.93 1.59
N GLU A 34 17.59 15.12 1.65
CA GLU A 34 16.91 16.34 1.21
C GLU A 34 16.53 16.16 -0.27
N GLY A 35 15.25 15.88 -0.53
CA GLY A 35 14.74 15.53 -1.87
C GLY A 35 13.96 14.21 -1.94
N ASP A 36 14.06 13.33 -0.94
CA ASP A 36 13.21 12.13 -0.80
C ASP A 36 11.80 12.55 -0.35
N LYS A 37 11.11 13.30 -1.19
CA LYS A 37 9.67 13.49 -1.04
C LYS A 37 9.03 12.15 -1.39
N ILE A 38 8.38 11.53 -0.42
CA ILE A 38 7.42 10.46 -0.70
C ILE A 38 6.37 11.07 -1.63
N VAL A 39 6.38 10.66 -2.90
CA VAL A 39 5.42 11.13 -3.89
C VAL A 39 4.14 10.33 -3.69
N ASP A 40 3.17 10.90 -2.98
CA ASP A 40 1.81 10.36 -2.91
C ASP A 40 1.00 10.87 -4.10
N VAL A 41 0.55 9.94 -4.96
CA VAL A 41 -0.29 10.26 -6.12
C VAL A 41 -1.67 9.64 -5.91
N ARG A 42 -2.69 10.50 -5.87
CA ARG A 42 -4.08 10.08 -5.74
C ARG A 42 -4.77 10.10 -7.09
N VAL A 43 -5.22 8.93 -7.53
CA VAL A 43 -5.91 8.75 -8.80
C VAL A 43 -7.36 8.35 -8.54
N ALA A 44 -8.30 9.14 -9.06
CA ALA A 44 -9.72 8.81 -9.04
C ALA A 44 -10.14 8.23 -10.41
N VAL A 45 -10.86 7.11 -10.39
CA VAL A 45 -11.39 6.47 -11.61
C VAL A 45 -12.90 6.69 -11.68
N CYS A 46 -13.34 7.43 -12.71
CA CYS A 46 -14.74 7.77 -12.94
C CYS A 46 -15.20 7.29 -14.32
N GLY A 47 -16.50 7.05 -14.48
CA GLY A 47 -17.06 6.56 -15.75
C GLY A 47 -18.39 5.83 -15.59
N ASN A 48 -19.04 5.53 -16.71
CA ASN A 48 -20.38 4.94 -16.75
C ASN A 48 -20.47 3.59 -16.02
N VAL A 49 -21.68 3.17 -15.65
CA VAL A 49 -21.93 1.83 -15.10
C VAL A 49 -21.42 0.77 -16.08
N ASP A 50 -20.84 -0.31 -15.56
CA ASP A 50 -20.28 -1.45 -16.31
C ASP A 50 -19.07 -1.14 -17.23
N SER A 51 -18.47 0.05 -17.13
CA SER A 51 -17.25 0.41 -17.88
C SER A 51 -15.96 -0.27 -17.36
N GLY A 52 -16.06 -1.26 -16.48
CA GLY A 52 -14.91 -2.03 -15.97
C GLY A 52 -14.02 -1.32 -14.94
N LYS A 53 -14.44 -0.20 -14.34
CA LYS A 53 -13.62 0.58 -13.37
C LYS A 53 -13.10 -0.26 -12.22
N SER A 54 -14.01 -0.91 -11.50
CA SER A 54 -13.69 -1.72 -10.32
C SER A 54 -12.90 -2.96 -10.70
N THR A 55 -13.12 -3.49 -11.91
CA THR A 55 -12.34 -4.60 -12.47
C THR A 55 -10.89 -4.15 -12.72
N MET A 56 -10.69 -3.01 -13.38
CA MET A 56 -9.36 -2.46 -13.65
C MET A 56 -8.60 -2.15 -12.36
N ILE A 57 -9.25 -1.53 -11.37
CA ILE A 57 -8.64 -1.29 -10.04
C ILE A 57 -8.25 -2.63 -9.40
N GLY A 58 -9.14 -3.62 -9.43
CA GLY A 58 -8.86 -4.95 -8.88
C GLY A 58 -7.66 -5.65 -9.53
N VAL A 59 -7.54 -5.56 -10.86
CA VAL A 59 -6.39 -6.10 -11.60
C VAL A 59 -5.11 -5.35 -11.21
N LEU A 60 -5.16 -4.01 -11.22
CA LEU A 60 -4.01 -3.17 -10.91
C LEU A 60 -3.48 -3.40 -9.51
N ILE A 61 -4.34 -3.60 -8.51
CA ILE A 61 -3.92 -3.78 -7.11
C ILE A 61 -3.40 -5.19 -6.82
N THR A 62 -3.93 -6.21 -7.50
CA THR A 62 -3.58 -7.61 -7.22
C THR A 62 -2.58 -8.22 -8.19
N GLY A 63 -2.37 -7.60 -9.36
CA GLY A 63 -1.56 -8.15 -10.44
C GLY A 63 -2.20 -9.36 -11.14
N THR A 64 -3.42 -9.74 -10.75
CA THR A 64 -4.14 -10.88 -11.31
C THR A 64 -5.12 -10.41 -12.36
N ASN A 65 -5.03 -10.96 -13.58
CA ASN A 65 -5.99 -10.69 -14.63
C ASN A 65 -7.39 -11.17 -14.23
N ASP A 66 -8.42 -10.40 -14.64
CA ASP A 66 -9.80 -10.80 -14.41
C ASP A 66 -10.16 -12.03 -15.26
N ASN A 67 -10.97 -12.93 -14.70
CA ASN A 67 -11.42 -14.16 -15.37
C ASN A 67 -12.65 -13.95 -16.28
N GLY A 68 -12.99 -12.70 -16.60
CA GLY A 68 -14.18 -12.32 -17.35
C GLY A 68 -15.49 -12.45 -16.56
N ARG A 69 -15.45 -12.92 -15.31
CA ARG A 69 -16.62 -12.98 -14.41
C ARG A 69 -16.53 -11.94 -13.29
N GLY A 70 -15.55 -11.04 -13.33
CA GLY A 70 -15.36 -10.01 -12.33
C GLY A 70 -14.77 -10.55 -11.03
N ALA A 71 -13.92 -11.57 -11.08
CA ALA A 71 -13.14 -12.00 -9.92
C ALA A 71 -12.22 -10.88 -9.42
N ALA A 72 -11.66 -10.06 -10.32
CA ALA A 72 -10.75 -8.98 -9.93
C ALA A 72 -11.47 -7.89 -9.09
N ARG A 73 -12.70 -7.51 -9.45
CA ARG A 73 -13.47 -6.47 -8.73
C ARG A 73 -13.91 -6.90 -7.33
N LEU A 74 -13.95 -8.20 -7.03
CA LEU A 74 -14.26 -8.69 -5.67
C LEU A 74 -13.23 -8.22 -4.64
N ASN A 75 -11.99 -7.97 -5.07
CA ASN A 75 -10.93 -7.42 -4.21
C ASN A 75 -11.14 -5.94 -3.84
N VAL A 76 -12.08 -5.27 -4.51
CA VAL A 76 -12.37 -3.84 -4.33
C VAL A 76 -13.66 -3.61 -3.54
N PHE A 77 -14.59 -4.58 -3.58
CA PHE A 77 -15.86 -4.48 -2.86
C PHE A 77 -15.66 -4.47 -1.35
N SER A 78 -16.35 -3.55 -0.70
CA SER A 78 -16.26 -3.34 0.75
C SER A 78 -17.53 -3.80 1.47
N HIS A 79 -18.64 -3.96 0.74
CA HIS A 79 -19.94 -4.29 1.35
C HIS A 79 -20.53 -5.58 0.78
N LYS A 80 -21.23 -6.34 1.63
CA LYS A 80 -21.90 -7.59 1.23
C LYS A 80 -22.83 -7.40 0.03
N HIS A 81 -23.62 -6.32 0.01
CA HIS A 81 -24.54 -6.05 -1.08
C HIS A 81 -23.82 -5.74 -2.41
N GLU A 82 -22.56 -5.29 -2.40
CA GLU A 82 -21.76 -5.15 -3.63
C GLU A 82 -21.36 -6.52 -4.18
N ILE A 83 -21.02 -7.46 -3.30
CA ILE A 83 -20.73 -8.85 -3.65
C ILE A 83 -21.97 -9.53 -4.21
N ASP A 84 -23.10 -9.41 -3.51
CA ASP A 84 -24.37 -10.06 -3.89
C ASP A 84 -24.91 -9.51 -5.22
N THR A 85 -24.79 -8.21 -5.48
CA THR A 85 -25.32 -7.57 -6.70
C THR A 85 -24.32 -7.47 -7.84
N GLY A 86 -23.02 -7.64 -7.57
CA GLY A 86 -21.94 -7.42 -8.52
C GLY A 86 -21.72 -5.94 -8.89
N ARG A 87 -22.34 -5.00 -8.17
CA ARG A 87 -22.27 -3.56 -8.44
C ARG A 87 -21.50 -2.83 -7.34
N THR A 88 -20.66 -1.89 -7.75
CA THR A 88 -20.00 -0.96 -6.82
C THR A 88 -21.01 0.11 -6.42
N SER A 89 -21.30 0.18 -5.11
CA SER A 89 -22.22 1.14 -4.49
C SER A 89 -21.49 2.11 -3.56
N SER A 90 -20.20 1.89 -3.31
CA SER A 90 -19.38 2.67 -2.39
C SER A 90 -18.11 3.20 -3.05
N ILE A 91 -17.56 4.29 -2.49
CA ILE A 91 -16.24 4.80 -2.86
C ILE A 91 -15.21 4.02 -2.05
N SER A 92 -14.34 3.27 -2.72
CA SER A 92 -13.25 2.52 -2.10
C SER A 92 -11.90 3.15 -2.44
N GLU A 93 -11.05 3.37 -1.44
CA GLU A 93 -9.65 3.76 -1.64
C GLU A 93 -8.77 2.51 -1.63
N GLN A 94 -7.84 2.40 -2.58
CA GLN A 94 -6.93 1.27 -2.71
C GLN A 94 -5.50 1.82 -2.81
N ILE A 95 -4.55 1.17 -2.12
CA ILE A 95 -3.16 1.60 -2.07
C ILE A 95 -2.34 0.72 -3.01
N MET A 96 -1.48 1.32 -3.83
CA MET A 96 -0.45 0.67 -4.62
C MET A 96 0.92 1.23 -4.21
N GLY A 97 1.77 0.38 -3.63
CA GLY A 97 3.13 0.75 -3.25
C GLY A 97 4.14 0.43 -4.35
N PHE A 98 5.19 1.25 -4.42
CA PHE A 98 6.33 1.09 -5.32
C PHE A 98 7.64 1.06 -4.53
N ASP A 99 8.59 0.24 -4.98
CA ASP A 99 9.97 0.27 -4.49
C ASP A 99 10.78 1.42 -5.14
N ASP A 100 12.05 1.55 -4.75
CA ASP A 100 12.98 2.56 -5.28
C ASP A 100 13.30 2.38 -6.78
N LYS A 101 12.96 1.23 -7.36
CA LYS A 101 13.12 0.90 -8.78
C LYS A 101 11.81 1.02 -9.57
N GLY A 102 10.70 1.36 -8.90
CA GLY A 102 9.38 1.47 -9.51
C GLY A 102 8.64 0.13 -9.68
N HIS A 103 9.10 -0.95 -9.03
CA HIS A 103 8.35 -2.21 -9.00
C HIS A 103 7.23 -2.16 -7.96
N ILE A 104 6.13 -2.82 -8.26
CA ILE A 104 4.97 -2.89 -7.37
C ILE A 104 5.26 -3.86 -6.23
N VAL A 105 5.04 -3.42 -4.99
CA VAL A 105 5.28 -4.23 -3.77
C VAL A 105 4.02 -4.87 -3.20
N ASN A 106 2.84 -4.53 -3.72
CA ASN A 106 1.54 -4.99 -3.21
C ASN A 106 1.09 -6.32 -3.81
N TYR A 107 1.72 -6.77 -4.90
CA TYR A 107 1.40 -8.05 -5.50
C TYR A 107 1.84 -9.16 -4.57
N LYS A 108 0.91 -10.05 -4.23
CA LYS A 108 1.26 -11.27 -3.49
C LYS A 108 2.19 -12.08 -4.39
N ALA A 109 3.35 -12.44 -3.85
CA ALA A 109 4.25 -13.44 -4.45
C ALA A 109 3.58 -14.81 -4.52
#